data_AF-A0A6I5NFK3-F1
#
_entry.id   AF-A0A6I5NFK3-F1
#
_cell.length_a   1.000
_cell.length_b   1.000
_cell.length_c   1.000
_cell.angle_alpha   90.00
_cell.angle_beta   90.00
_cell.angle_gamma   90.00
#
_symmetry.space_group_name_H-M   'P 1'
#
loop_
_entity.id
_entity.type
_entity.pdbx_description
1 polymer ?
#
loop_
_entity_poly.entity_id
_entity_poly.type
_entity_poly.pdbx_seq_one_letter_code
_entity_poly.pdbx_strand_id
1 'polypeptide(L)'
;MAIQAWVPFRVPWLHFYAQGPLSAGILVAIVVRRVGLWWVNLNRVVYTIDEPHRFGFAYGTLGLHALSGEELFLVERSPQSGEVTYRILAFSRPRHLLTRLGYPLTRAAQRRFGVDSSQAMQSAMQNPDFVL
;
A
#
# COMPACT_ATOMS: atom_id res chain seq x y z
N MET A 1 -8.26 -13.18 1.87
CA MET A 1 -8.59 -11.93 2.59
C MET A 1 -8.46 -10.74 1.64
N ALA A 2 -9.18 -9.63 1.85
CA ALA A 2 -9.17 -8.46 0.94
C ALA A 2 -7.76 -7.93 0.61
N ILE A 3 -6.82 -8.02 1.55
CA ILE A 3 -5.41 -7.70 1.33
C ILE A 3 -4.76 -8.56 0.23
N GLN A 4 -5.04 -9.87 0.17
CA GLN A 4 -4.48 -10.77 -0.85
C GLN A 4 -4.96 -10.43 -2.26
N ALA A 5 -6.15 -9.82 -2.39
CA ALA A 5 -6.73 -9.37 -3.64
C ALA A 5 -6.34 -7.93 -4.00
N TRP A 6 -5.32 -7.37 -3.32
CA TRP A 6 -4.77 -6.03 -3.54
C TRP A 6 -5.80 -4.90 -3.38
N VAL A 7 -6.85 -5.12 -2.58
CA VAL A 7 -7.91 -4.13 -2.30
C VAL A 7 -7.37 -2.78 -1.80
N PRO A 8 -6.34 -2.71 -0.94
CA PRO A 8 -5.74 -1.44 -0.52
C PRO A 8 -5.37 -0.48 -1.65
N PHE A 9 -5.10 -0.98 -2.86
CA PHE A 9 -4.69 -0.19 -4.02
C PHE A 9 -5.80 0.06 -5.03
N ARG A 10 -7.04 -0.38 -4.76
CA ARG A 10 -8.21 -0.09 -5.59
C ARG A 10 -8.70 1.34 -5.37
N VAL A 11 -7.82 2.31 -5.60
CA VAL A 11 -8.10 3.73 -5.43
C VAL A 11 -8.14 4.43 -6.80
N PRO A 12 -9.06 5.40 -7.06
CA PRO A 12 -9.36 5.85 -8.43
C PRO A 12 -8.22 6.54 -9.20
N TRP A 13 -7.18 6.99 -8.51
CA TRP A 13 -6.09 7.81 -9.07
C TRP A 13 -4.77 7.04 -9.21
N LEU A 14 -4.80 5.73 -8.92
CA LEU A 14 -3.64 4.85 -8.91
C LEU A 14 -3.97 3.57 -9.68
N HIS A 15 -3.01 3.11 -10.48
CA HIS A 15 -3.06 1.77 -11.06
C HIS A 15 -2.00 0.90 -10.40
N PHE A 16 -2.42 -0.29 -9.98
CA PHE A 16 -1.57 -1.26 -9.29
C PHE A 16 -1.40 -2.50 -10.15
N TYR A 17 -0.16 -2.97 -10.25
CA TYR A 17 0.21 -4.18 -10.96
C TYR A 17 1.06 -5.05 -10.05
N ALA A 18 0.78 -6.35 -10.02
CA ALA A 18 1.61 -7.33 -9.34
C ALA A 18 2.04 -8.41 -10.32
N GLN A 19 3.27 -8.90 -10.15
CA GLN A 19 3.83 -9.97 -10.98
C GLN A 19 3.20 -11.35 -10.68
N GLY A 20 2.51 -11.51 -9.55
CA GLY A 20 1.94 -12.78 -9.12
C GLY A 20 1.11 -12.67 -7.83
N PRO A 21 0.74 -13.80 -7.22
CA PRO A 21 0.04 -13.81 -5.95
C PRO A 21 0.91 -13.20 -4.84
N LEU A 22 0.26 -12.63 -3.83
CA LEU A 22 0.94 -12.00 -2.71
C LEU A 22 1.92 -12.97 -2.04
N SER A 23 3.22 -12.72 -2.22
CA SER A 23 4.32 -13.51 -1.68
C SER A 23 5.57 -12.64 -1.59
N ALA A 24 6.47 -12.97 -0.65
CA ALA A 24 7.74 -12.28 -0.53
C ALA A 24 8.57 -12.43 -1.82
N GLY A 25 9.23 -11.34 -2.23
CA GLY A 25 10.11 -11.29 -3.39
C GLY A 25 9.47 -10.82 -4.69
N ILE A 26 8.13 -10.84 -4.82
CA ILE A 26 7.46 -10.41 -6.07
C ILE A 26 7.63 -8.91 -6.31
N LEU A 27 7.62 -8.54 -7.58
CA LEU A 27 7.60 -7.14 -8.00
C LEU A 27 6.17 -6.62 -8.06
N VAL A 28 5.99 -5.40 -7.59
CA VAL A 28 4.74 -4.64 -7.73
C VAL A 28 5.04 -3.26 -8.30
N ALA A 29 4.16 -2.78 -9.17
CA ALA A 29 4.27 -1.47 -9.77
C ALA A 29 3.05 -0.62 -9.43
N ILE A 30 3.31 0.63 -9.04
CA ILE A 30 2.30 1.61 -8.69
C ILE A 30 2.44 2.78 -9.65
N VAL A 31 1.46 2.95 -10.53
CA VAL A 31 1.40 4.08 -11.46
C VAL A 31 0.47 5.13 -10.88
N VAL A 32 1.00 6.31 -10.63
CA VAL A 32 0.22 7.44 -10.11
C VAL A 32 0.06 8.49 -11.19
N ARG A 33 -1.17 8.97 -11.36
CA ARG A 33 -1.50 10.08 -12.26
C ARG A 33 -2.00 11.27 -11.43
N ARG A 34 -1.33 12.41 -11.52
CA ARG A 34 -1.77 13.65 -10.87
C ARG A 34 -1.51 14.87 -11.75
N VAL A 35 -2.58 15.59 -12.14
CA VAL A 35 -2.55 16.89 -12.84
C VAL A 35 -1.42 16.98 -13.90
N GLY A 36 -1.54 16.18 -14.96
CA GLY A 36 -0.55 16.17 -16.07
C GLY A 36 0.76 15.44 -15.79
N LEU A 37 1.06 15.08 -14.54
CA LEU A 37 2.24 14.30 -14.17
C LEU A 37 1.91 12.82 -13.97
N TRP A 38 2.80 11.97 -14.47
CA TRP A 38 2.76 10.53 -14.28
C TRP A 38 4.08 10.08 -13.67
N TRP A 39 4.03 9.21 -12.67
CA TRP A 39 5.23 8.53 -12.19
C TRP A 39 4.91 7.09 -11.82
N VAL A 40 5.92 6.25 -11.97
CA VAL A 40 5.85 4.82 -11.67
C VAL A 40 6.73 4.53 -10.46
N ASN A 41 6.18 3.80 -9.48
CA ASN A 41 6.92 3.26 -8.36
C ASN A 41 7.06 1.76 -8.52
N LEU A 42 8.29 1.30 -8.74
CA LEU A 42 8.62 -0.12 -8.71
C LEU A 42 9.02 -0.49 -7.29
N ASN A 43 8.35 -1.50 -6.75
CA ASN A 43 8.60 -1.99 -5.40
C ASN A 43 8.78 -3.50 -5.43
N ARG A 44 9.32 -4.03 -4.34
CA ARG A 44 9.40 -5.46 -4.09
C ARG A 44 8.73 -5.77 -2.77
N VAL A 45 7.87 -6.79 -2.72
CA VAL A 45 7.35 -7.30 -1.45
C VAL A 45 8.53 -7.89 -0.66
N VAL A 46 8.81 -7.32 0.51
CA VAL A 46 9.98 -7.69 1.32
C VAL A 46 9.64 -8.87 2.22
N TYR A 47 8.46 -8.86 2.83
CA TYR A 47 7.95 -9.93 3.67
C TYR A 47 6.42 -9.95 3.70
N THR A 48 5.88 -11.08 4.12
CA THR A 48 4.46 -11.30 4.41
C THR A 48 4.30 -11.69 5.88
N ILE A 49 3.18 -11.32 6.48
CA ILE A 49 2.79 -11.68 7.84
C ILE A 49 1.56 -12.58 7.71
N ASP A 50 1.66 -13.78 8.25
CA ASP A 50 0.56 -14.75 8.33
C ASP A 50 0.60 -15.41 9.72
N GLU A 51 -0.09 -14.76 10.66
CA GLU A 51 -0.17 -15.15 12.07
C GLU A 51 -1.66 -15.30 12.46
N PRO A 52 -2.00 -16.05 13.52
CA PRO A 52 -3.40 -16.35 13.88
C PRO A 52 -4.33 -15.12 14.01
N HIS A 53 -3.78 -13.96 14.35
CA HIS A 53 -4.53 -12.72 14.56
C HIS A 53 -4.01 -11.55 13.72
N ARG A 54 -3.06 -11.79 12.82
CA ARG A 54 -2.43 -10.75 12.01
C ARG A 54 -2.15 -11.25 10.61
N PHE A 55 -2.55 -10.45 9.63
CA PHE A 55 -2.24 -10.74 8.24
C PHE A 55 -1.82 -9.47 7.52
N GLY A 56 -0.73 -9.54 6.75
CA GLY A 56 -0.21 -8.36 6.09
C GLY A 56 0.96 -8.62 5.18
N PHE A 57 1.48 -7.56 4.60
CA PHE A 57 2.71 -7.59 3.81
C PHE A 57 3.35 -6.20 3.81
N ALA A 58 4.65 -6.16 3.58
CA ALA A 58 5.36 -4.92 3.31
C ALA A 58 6.06 -4.97 1.96
N TYR A 59 6.08 -3.84 1.25
CA TYR A 59 6.98 -3.66 0.12
C TYR A 59 7.98 -2.55 0.38
N GLY A 60 9.13 -2.63 -0.29
CA GLY A 60 10.14 -1.59 -0.32
C GLY A 60 10.32 -1.01 -1.73
N THR A 61 10.55 0.29 -1.85
CA THR A 61 10.83 0.93 -3.14
C THR A 61 12.17 0.46 -3.70
N LEU A 62 12.17 0.10 -4.99
CA LEU A 62 13.40 -0.22 -5.72
C LEU A 62 14.09 1.07 -6.17
N GLY A 63 15.42 1.04 -6.20
CA GLY A 63 16.32 2.21 -6.24
C GLY A 63 16.21 3.16 -7.45
N LEU A 64 15.26 2.95 -8.37
CA LEU A 64 14.88 3.88 -9.42
C LEU A 64 14.01 5.04 -8.90
N HIS A 65 13.55 4.97 -7.64
CA HIS A 65 12.66 5.96 -7.04
C HIS A 65 13.38 7.13 -6.37
N ALA A 66 12.78 8.32 -6.49
CA ALA A 66 13.27 9.54 -5.88
C ALA A 66 13.18 9.51 -4.33
N LEU A 67 12.29 8.66 -3.80
CA LEU A 67 12.13 8.38 -2.38
C LEU A 67 12.42 6.89 -2.09
N SER A 68 13.28 6.62 -1.11
CA SER A 68 13.50 5.25 -0.61
C SER A 68 12.59 5.00 0.58
N GLY A 69 11.84 3.90 0.61
CA GLY A 69 10.89 3.65 1.70
C GLY A 69 10.35 2.23 1.74
N GLU A 70 9.78 1.88 2.89
CA GLU A 70 9.01 0.65 3.11
C GLU A 70 7.59 1.04 3.51
N GLU A 71 6.60 0.32 2.98
CA GLU A 71 5.20 0.48 3.36
C GLU A 71 4.61 -0.88 3.73
N LEU A 72 4.13 -0.96 4.98
CA LEU A 72 3.46 -2.12 5.56
C LEU A 72 1.94 -1.93 5.51
N PHE A 73 1.24 -2.96 5.06
CA PHE A 73 -0.21 -3.10 5.09
C PHE A 73 -0.57 -4.26 6.02
N LEU A 74 -1.22 -3.96 7.13
CA LEU A 74 -1.48 -4.92 8.19
C LEU A 74 -2.94 -4.89 8.62
N VAL A 75 -3.54 -6.07 8.70
CA VAL A 75 -4.81 -6.30 9.39
C VAL A 75 -4.52 -7.04 10.68
N GLU A 76 -4.99 -6.50 11.80
CA GLU A 76 -4.89 -7.14 13.11
C GLU A 76 -6.28 -7.34 13.70
N ARG A 77 -6.53 -8.50 14.30
CA ARG A 77 -7.75 -8.77 15.05
C ARG A 77 -7.44 -8.89 16.53
N SER A 78 -8.10 -8.08 17.36
CA SER A 78 -8.00 -8.14 18.81
C SER A 78 -8.54 -9.49 19.33
N PRO A 79 -7.75 -10.31 20.04
CA PRO A 79 -8.24 -11.54 20.63
C PRO A 79 -9.29 -11.29 21.72
N GLN A 80 -9.22 -10.14 22.41
CA GLN A 80 -10.11 -9.82 23.54
C GLN A 80 -11.45 -9.25 23.08
N SER A 81 -11.44 -8.29 22.14
CA SER A 81 -12.65 -7.59 21.70
C SER A 81 -13.19 -8.10 20.36
N GLY A 82 -12.41 -8.88 19.61
CA GLY A 82 -12.73 -9.29 18.25
C GLY A 82 -12.61 -8.18 17.21
N GLU A 83 -12.26 -6.95 17.63
CA GLU A 83 -12.11 -5.78 16.77
C GLU A 83 -11.04 -6.01 15.70
N VAL A 84 -11.35 -5.66 14.45
CA VAL A 84 -10.43 -5.75 13.31
C VAL A 84 -9.94 -4.36 12.97
N THR A 85 -8.63 -4.18 13.01
CA THR A 85 -7.97 -2.92 12.67
C THR A 85 -7.18 -3.08 11.38
N TYR A 86 -7.18 -2.04 10.56
CA TYR A 86 -6.36 -1.94 9.36
C TYR A 86 -5.35 -0.81 9.55
N ARG A 87 -4.07 -1.11 9.31
CA ARG A 87 -2.96 -0.20 9.55
C ARG A 87 -2.07 -0.13 8.32
N ILE A 88 -1.71 1.11 7.96
CA ILE A 88 -0.71 1.41 6.95
C ILE A 88 0.45 2.11 7.65
N LEU A 89 1.65 1.52 7.61
CA LEU A 89 2.86 2.14 8.15
C LEU A 89 3.83 2.41 7.00
N ALA A 90 4.10 3.68 6.72
CA ALA A 90 4.98 4.09 5.63
C ALA A 90 6.22 4.82 6.19
N PHE A 91 7.40 4.27 5.92
CA PHE A 91 8.68 4.92 6.15
C PHE A 91 9.22 5.42 4.82
N SER A 92 9.61 6.69 4.73
CA SER A 92 10.22 7.24 3.51
C SER A 92 11.38 8.19 3.84
N ARG A 93 12.44 8.13 3.03
CA ARG A 93 13.62 8.98 3.08
C ARG A 93 13.86 9.61 1.71
N PRO A 94 14.07 10.94 1.63
CA PRO A 94 14.40 11.61 0.37
C PRO A 94 15.80 11.23 -0.09
N ARG A 95 15.96 10.85 -1.37
CA ARG A 95 17.25 10.41 -1.93
C ARG A 95 18.05 11.53 -2.60
N HIS A 96 17.40 12.63 -3.02
CA HIS A 96 18.06 13.74 -3.73
C HIS A 96 17.60 15.13 -3.25
N LEU A 97 18.42 16.16 -3.44
CA LEU A 97 18.10 17.55 -3.02
C LEU A 97 16.80 18.06 -3.68
N LEU A 98 16.58 17.76 -4.97
CA LEU A 98 15.36 18.10 -5.72
C LEU A 98 14.10 17.41 -5.16
N THR A 99 14.24 16.24 -4.51
CA THR A 99 13.11 15.54 -3.90
C THR A 99 12.61 16.22 -2.64
N ARG A 100 13.41 17.10 -2.01
CA ARG A 100 12.98 17.90 -0.85
C ARG A 100 11.92 18.94 -1.27
N LEU A 101 11.99 19.47 -2.49
CA LEU A 101 10.98 20.40 -3.03
C LEU A 101 9.66 19.70 -3.35
N GLY A 102 9.72 18.47 -3.87
CA GLY A 102 8.54 17.63 -4.10
C GLY A 102 7.98 16.97 -2.83
N TYR A 103 8.72 17.00 -1.72
CA TYR A 103 8.39 16.25 -0.51
C TYR A 103 7.00 16.59 0.06
N PRO A 104 6.57 17.86 0.19
CA PRO A 104 5.22 18.18 0.66
C PRO A 104 4.12 17.57 -0.22
N LEU A 105 4.30 17.58 -1.55
CA LEU A 105 3.35 16.98 -2.49
C LEU A 105 3.28 15.46 -2.31
N THR A 106 4.44 14.81 -2.13
CA THR A 106 4.48 13.37 -1.87
C THR A 106 3.84 12.99 -0.54
N ARG A 107 4.02 13.79 0.52
CA ARG A 107 3.37 13.59 1.82
C ARG A 107 1.86 13.77 1.73
N ALA A 108 1.39 14.75 0.95
CA ALA A 108 -0.04 14.93 0.70
C ALA A 108 -0.63 13.73 -0.05
N ALA A 109 0.08 13.20 -1.05
CA ALA A 109 -0.34 12.00 -1.77
C ALA A 109 -0.38 10.75 -0.86
N GLN A 110 0.62 10.56 0.00
CA GLN A 110 0.65 9.47 1.00
C GLN A 110 -0.54 9.57 1.98
N ARG A 111 -0.84 10.78 2.49
CA ARG A 111 -1.99 10.97 3.38
C ARG A 111 -3.32 10.65 2.70
N ARG A 112 -3.49 11.12 1.47
CA ARG A 112 -4.68 10.81 0.66
C ARG A 112 -4.79 9.30 0.42
N PHE A 113 -3.68 8.65 0.07
CA PHE A 113 -3.64 7.20 -0.10
C PHE A 113 -4.10 6.47 1.16
N GLY A 114 -3.65 6.89 2.34
CA GLY A 114 -4.10 6.27 3.59
C GLY A 114 -5.62 6.33 3.79
N VAL A 115 -6.25 7.46 3.45
CA VAL A 115 -7.71 7.64 3.52
C VAL A 115 -8.42 6.77 2.48
N ASP A 116 -8.04 6.89 1.21
CA ASP A 116 -8.70 6.20 0.11
C ASP A 116 -8.53 4.67 0.21
N SER A 117 -7.36 4.21 0.67
CA SER A 117 -7.08 2.79 0.93
C SER A 117 -7.92 2.23 2.07
N SER A 118 -8.10 2.98 3.15
CA SER A 118 -8.97 2.58 4.26
C SER A 118 -10.43 2.49 3.84
N GLN A 119 -10.89 3.44 3.02
CA GLN A 119 -12.24 3.38 2.43
C GLN A 119 -12.41 2.16 1.53
N ALA A 120 -11.45 1.87 0.66
CA ALA A 120 -11.50 0.68 -0.20
C ALA A 120 -11.61 -0.62 0.62
N MET A 121 -10.85 -0.73 1.71
CA MET A 121 -10.93 -1.85 2.64
C MET A 121 -12.30 -1.95 3.32
N GLN A 122 -12.85 -0.83 3.81
CA GLN A 122 -14.19 -0.79 4.41
C GLN A 122 -15.28 -1.20 3.42
N SER A 123 -15.25 -0.67 2.20
CA SER A 123 -16.21 -1.02 1.15
C SER A 123 -16.14 -2.49 0.77
N ALA A 124 -14.94 -3.09 0.72
CA ALA A 124 -14.80 -4.52 0.44
C ALA A 124 -15.41 -5.41 1.54
N MET A 125 -15.37 -4.96 2.81
CA MET A 125 -15.99 -5.70 3.93
C MET A 125 -17.51 -5.56 3.97
N GLN A 126 -18.05 -4.46 3.44
CA GLN A 126 -19.49 -4.22 3.37
C GLN A 126 -20.15 -4.86 2.14
N ASN A 127 -19.36 -5.31 1.16
CA ASN A 127 -19.87 -5.92 -0.05
C ASN A 127 -20.08 -7.44 0.16
N PRO A 128 -21.33 -7.93 0.20
CA PRO A 128 -21.62 -9.34 0.42
C PRO A 128 -21.15 -10.26 -0.73
N ASP A 129 -20.91 -9.69 -1.92
CA ASP A 129 -20.45 -10.42 -3.10
C ASP A 129 -18.91 -10.45 -3.23
N PHE A 130 -18.18 -9.92 -2.24
CA PHE A 130 -16.71 -9.95 -2.23
C PHE A 130 -16.21 -11.37 -1.92
N VAL A 131 -16.13 -12.21 -2.96
CA VAL A 131 -15.53 -13.55 -2.94
C VAL A 131 -14.10 -13.46 -3.49
N LEU A 132 -13.16 -14.16 -2.83
CA LEU A 132 -11.72 -14.19 -3.16
C LEU A 132 -11.40 -15.11 -4.34
#